data_AF-A0A323V2G9-F1
#
_entry.id   AF-A0A323V2G9-F1
#
_cell.length_a   1.000
_cell.length_b   1.000
_cell.length_c   1.000
_cell.angle_alpha   90.00
_cell.angle_beta   90.00
_cell.angle_gamma   90.00
#
_symmetry.space_group_name_H-M   'P 1'
#
loop_
_entity.id
_entity.type
_entity.pdbx_description
1 polymer ?
#
loop_
_entity_poly.entity_id
_entity_poly.type
_entity_poly.pdbx_seq_one_letter_code
_entity_poly.pdbx_strand_id
1 'polypeptide(L)'
;ALQPELLWSAGLPLTRGTGTVAVVVARSPGGALVVTTWAGVGSSGVSCGTQTPPGTTEVGTLTVARVCDVALPGLGQTDDGRWLVVTAPPDAVTGEVLDGRGRVLETLALVDGSAVLTLPGGARSVRTLGAGGRELRETPVAPSPTEPFGDFGSGPAR
;
A
#
# COMPACT_ATOMS: atom_id res chain seq x y z
N ALA A 1 18.45 -14.56 8.08
CA ALA A 1 18.34 -13.30 7.32
C ALA A 1 16.89 -13.11 6.89
N LEU A 2 16.39 -11.88 6.82
CA LEU A 2 15.09 -11.61 6.17
C LEU A 2 15.24 -11.94 4.67
N GLN A 3 14.31 -12.69 4.12
CA GLN A 3 14.22 -12.92 2.67
C GLN A 3 13.02 -12.11 2.17
N PRO A 4 13.24 -10.86 1.71
CA PRO A 4 12.17 -10.05 1.18
C PRO A 4 11.76 -10.56 -0.21
N GLU A 5 10.46 -10.67 -0.42
CA GLU A 5 9.83 -11.03 -1.68
C GLU A 5 8.99 -9.85 -2.17
N LEU A 6 9.07 -9.56 -3.47
CA LEU A 6 8.21 -8.55 -4.09
C LEU A 6 6.81 -9.14 -4.23
N LEU A 7 5.81 -8.53 -3.58
CA LEU A 7 4.40 -8.89 -3.79
C LEU A 7 3.85 -8.25 -5.05
N TRP A 8 4.11 -6.96 -5.23
CA TRP A 8 3.57 -6.19 -6.34
C TRP A 8 4.34 -4.90 -6.55
N SER A 9 4.36 -4.40 -7.78
CA SER A 9 4.87 -3.07 -8.09
C SER A 9 4.16 -2.47 -9.31
N ALA A 10 4.05 -1.15 -9.34
CA ALA A 10 3.55 -0.42 -10.51
C ALA A 10 4.21 0.95 -10.64
N GLY A 11 4.09 1.53 -11.83
CA GLY A 11 4.37 2.94 -12.02
C GLY A 11 3.33 3.82 -11.30
N LEU A 12 3.78 4.92 -10.72
CA LEU A 12 2.90 5.96 -10.20
C LEU A 12 2.57 6.94 -11.34
N PRO A 13 1.30 7.28 -11.58
CA PRO A 13 0.92 8.21 -12.62
C PRO A 13 1.22 9.65 -12.18
N LEU A 14 2.48 10.06 -12.32
CA LEU A 14 2.93 11.41 -11.97
C LEU A 14 2.81 12.35 -13.17
N THR A 15 2.37 13.58 -12.91
CA THR A 15 2.38 14.67 -13.89
C THR A 15 3.81 15.04 -14.34
N ARG A 16 4.81 14.81 -13.48
CA ARG A 16 6.23 15.06 -13.76
C ARG A 16 7.12 13.93 -13.24
N GLY A 17 7.95 13.37 -14.12
CA GLY A 17 8.88 12.30 -13.80
C GLY A 17 8.25 10.90 -13.84
N THR A 18 9.05 9.90 -13.50
CA THR A 18 8.60 8.51 -13.34
C THR A 18 8.65 8.14 -11.86
N GLY A 19 7.51 7.70 -11.32
CA GLY A 19 7.43 7.17 -9.98
C GLY A 19 7.16 5.67 -10.01
N THR A 20 7.54 4.97 -8.95
CA THR A 20 7.29 3.55 -8.76
C THR A 20 6.79 3.32 -7.35
N VAL A 21 5.84 2.41 -7.20
CA VAL A 21 5.43 1.86 -5.91
C VAL A 21 5.75 0.37 -5.87
N ALA A 22 6.15 -0.12 -4.71
CA ALA A 22 6.38 -1.54 -4.46
C ALA A 22 5.80 -1.96 -3.12
N VAL A 23 5.18 -3.13 -3.08
CA VAL A 23 4.76 -3.81 -1.86
C VAL A 23 5.66 -5.02 -1.69
N VAL A 24 6.36 -5.08 -0.57
CA VAL A 24 7.35 -6.11 -0.26
C VAL A 24 6.91 -6.84 0.99
N VAL A 25 7.03 -8.16 1.00
CA VAL A 25 6.82 -8.99 2.19
C VAL A 25 8.12 -9.61 2.63
N ALA A 26 8.32 -9.76 3.93
CA ALA A 26 9.40 -10.55 4.49
C ALA A 26 8.90 -11.35 5.70
N ARG A 27 9.53 -12.51 5.96
CA ARG A 27 9.34 -13.24 7.22
C ARG A 27 10.43 -12.86 8.20
N SER A 28 10.03 -12.40 9.38
CA SER A 28 10.93 -12.16 10.50
C SER A 28 11.52 -13.48 11.03
N PRO A 29 12.66 -13.45 11.75
CA PRO A 29 13.22 -14.64 12.39
C PRO A 29 12.25 -15.35 13.35
N GLY A 30 11.30 -14.60 13.94
CA GLY A 30 10.23 -15.15 14.78
C GLY A 30 9.01 -15.69 14.01
N GLY A 31 9.08 -15.75 12.68
CA GLY A 31 8.02 -16.25 11.80
C GLY A 31 6.93 -15.24 11.47
N ALA A 32 6.97 -14.02 12.02
CA ALA A 32 5.98 -12.98 11.72
C ALA A 32 6.17 -12.44 10.30
N LEU A 33 5.07 -12.19 9.60
CA LEU A 33 5.11 -11.49 8.32
C LEU A 33 5.23 -9.99 8.53
N VAL A 34 6.06 -9.36 7.72
CA VAL A 34 6.23 -7.91 7.66
C VAL A 34 5.96 -7.50 6.23
N VAL A 35 4.96 -6.66 6.02
CA VAL A 35 4.61 -6.12 4.70
C VAL A 35 4.89 -4.63 4.72
N THR A 36 5.77 -4.17 3.84
CA THR A 36 6.13 -2.75 3.72
C THR A 36 5.81 -2.25 2.32
N THR A 37 5.21 -1.08 2.24
CA THR A 37 4.97 -0.39 0.98
C THR A 37 5.96 0.75 0.83
N TRP A 38 6.59 0.83 -0.33
CA TRP A 38 7.56 1.85 -0.70
C TRP A 38 7.06 2.60 -1.92
N ALA A 39 7.30 3.90 -1.96
CA ALA A 39 7.15 4.70 -3.16
C ALA A 39 8.46 5.43 -3.46
N GLY A 40 8.81 5.58 -4.73
CA GLY A 40 10.01 6.26 -5.15
C GLY A 40 9.81 7.07 -6.42
N VAL A 41 10.56 8.16 -6.54
CA VAL A 41 10.57 9.05 -7.71
C VAL A 41 12.02 9.43 -7.99
N GLY A 42 12.48 9.20 -9.22
CA GLY A 42 13.89 9.35 -9.55
C GLY A 42 14.78 8.46 -8.68
N SER A 43 15.75 9.06 -7.98
CA SER A 43 16.67 8.36 -7.06
C SER A 43 16.22 8.36 -5.59
N SER A 44 15.05 8.94 -5.28
CA SER A 44 14.54 9.05 -3.91
C SER A 44 13.44 8.04 -3.65
N GLY A 45 13.42 7.45 -2.46
CA GLY A 45 12.41 6.50 -2.02
C GLY A 45 11.96 6.77 -0.58
N VAL A 46 10.66 6.63 -0.34
CA VAL A 46 10.04 6.82 0.97
C VAL A 46 9.23 5.57 1.33
N SER A 47 9.26 5.20 2.60
CA SER A 47 8.37 4.17 3.12
C SER A 47 6.98 4.76 3.33
N CYS A 48 5.98 4.19 2.68
CA CYS A 48 4.57 4.48 2.94
C CYS A 48 4.05 3.77 4.20
N GLY A 49 4.91 2.98 4.85
CA GLY A 49 4.67 2.33 6.11
C GLY A 49 4.61 0.80 6.02
N THR A 50 4.51 0.20 7.19
CA THR A 50 4.60 -1.24 7.42
C THR A 50 3.34 -1.75 8.11
N GLN A 51 2.99 -3.00 7.85
CA GLN A 51 2.02 -3.76 8.63
C GLN A 51 2.58 -5.13 8.97
N THR A 52 2.17 -5.68 10.11
CA THR A 52 2.56 -7.02 10.57
C THR A 52 1.31 -7.88 10.68
N PRO A 53 0.93 -8.59 9.60
CA PRO A 53 -0.15 -9.57 9.66
C PRO A 53 0.15 -10.66 10.70
N PRO A 54 -0.89 -11.37 11.20
CA PRO A 54 -0.68 -12.54 12.03
C PRO A 54 0.32 -13.53 11.41
N GLY A 55 1.18 -14.15 12.21
CA GLY A 55 2.24 -15.04 11.71
C GLY A 55 1.75 -16.26 10.91
N THR A 56 0.48 -16.63 11.07
CA THR A 56 -0.20 -17.70 10.32
C THR A 56 -0.78 -17.25 8.99
N THR A 57 -0.66 -15.96 8.62
CA THR A 57 -1.23 -15.45 7.37
C THR A 57 -0.49 -16.03 6.17
N GLU A 58 -1.23 -16.53 5.20
CA GLU A 58 -0.66 -16.96 3.92
C GLU A 58 -0.46 -15.74 3.02
N VAL A 59 0.70 -15.65 2.35
CA VAL A 59 1.07 -14.48 1.54
C VAL A 59 0.04 -14.20 0.45
N GLY A 60 -0.48 -15.24 -0.23
CA GLY A 60 -1.49 -15.10 -1.28
C GLY A 60 -2.86 -14.61 -0.80
N THR A 61 -3.08 -14.53 0.51
CA THR A 61 -4.33 -14.02 1.11
C THR A 61 -4.20 -12.59 1.62
N LEU A 62 -3.02 -11.98 1.50
CA LEU A 62 -2.75 -10.64 2.03
C LEU A 62 -3.56 -9.58 1.30
N THR A 63 -4.06 -8.63 2.09
CA THR A 63 -4.67 -7.41 1.58
C THR A 63 -3.95 -6.23 2.20
N VAL A 64 -3.59 -5.27 1.35
CA VAL A 64 -2.97 -4.00 1.72
C VAL A 64 -3.84 -2.91 1.10
N ALA A 65 -4.23 -1.94 1.92
CA ALA A 65 -4.81 -0.68 1.46
C ALA A 65 -4.04 0.44 2.18
N ARG A 66 -3.17 1.16 1.48
CA ARG A 66 -2.20 2.05 2.10
C ARG A 66 -2.04 3.35 1.33
N VAL A 67 -2.02 4.45 2.06
CA VAL A 67 -1.66 5.75 1.50
C VAL A 67 -0.15 5.84 1.35
N CYS A 68 0.29 6.22 0.16
CA CYS A 68 1.64 6.67 -0.14
C CYS A 68 1.61 8.17 -0.40
N ASP A 69 2.13 8.96 0.53
CA ASP A 69 2.35 10.39 0.36
C ASP A 69 3.80 10.63 -0.06
N VAL A 70 3.99 10.95 -1.34
CA VAL A 70 5.28 11.28 -1.92
C VAL A 70 5.36 12.79 -2.05
N ALA A 71 5.89 13.45 -1.01
CA ALA A 71 6.18 14.87 -1.07
C ALA A 71 7.28 15.14 -2.11
N LEU A 72 6.91 15.70 -3.26
CA LEU A 72 7.87 16.13 -4.28
C LEU A 72 8.45 17.51 -3.91
N PRO A 73 9.78 17.67 -3.77
CA PRO A 73 10.37 18.97 -3.50
C PRO A 73 10.01 19.99 -4.58
N GLY A 74 9.52 21.17 -4.17
CA GLY A 74 9.25 22.30 -5.08
C GLY A 74 7.82 22.39 -5.63
N LEU A 75 6.94 21.47 -5.26
CA LEU A 75 5.49 21.60 -5.43
C LEU A 75 4.89 21.72 -4.04
N GLY A 76 4.31 22.87 -3.70
CA GLY A 76 3.45 22.94 -2.50
C GLY A 76 2.41 21.83 -2.58
N GLN A 77 1.94 21.29 -1.45
CA GLN A 77 1.00 20.15 -1.36
C GLN A 77 -0.09 20.20 -2.44
N THR A 78 0.18 19.62 -3.60
CA THR A 78 -0.77 19.39 -4.67
C THR A 78 -1.25 17.96 -4.55
N ASP A 79 -2.48 17.66 -4.96
CA ASP A 79 -2.99 16.28 -4.97
C ASP A 79 -2.12 15.32 -5.83
N ASP A 80 -1.24 15.88 -6.66
CA ASP A 80 -0.04 15.23 -7.20
C ASP A 80 0.93 14.84 -6.07
N GLY A 81 0.65 13.73 -5.38
CA GLY A 81 1.54 13.22 -4.34
C GLY A 81 0.95 12.13 -3.45
N ARG A 82 -0.37 12.05 -3.32
CA ARG A 82 -1.03 11.06 -2.45
C ARG A 82 -1.71 9.96 -3.26
N TRP A 83 -1.20 8.76 -3.10
CA TRP A 83 -1.64 7.57 -3.81
C TRP A 83 -2.28 6.58 -2.85
N LEU A 84 -3.35 5.93 -3.26
CA LEU A 84 -3.88 4.75 -2.59
C LEU A 84 -3.32 3.52 -3.30
N VAL A 85 -2.59 2.70 -2.55
CA VAL A 85 -2.01 1.44 -3.01
C VAL A 85 -2.87 0.30 -2.49
N VAL A 86 -3.35 -0.53 -3.40
CA VAL A 86 -4.18 -1.69 -3.09
C VAL A 86 -3.51 -2.94 -3.62
N THR A 87 -3.28 -3.92 -2.76
CA THR A 87 -2.97 -5.29 -3.16
C THR A 87 -3.95 -6.21 -2.47
N ALA A 88 -4.45 -7.21 -3.18
CA ALA A 88 -5.40 -8.18 -2.71
C ALA A 88 -5.06 -9.56 -3.30
N PRO A 89 -5.74 -10.63 -2.85
CA PRO A 89 -5.55 -11.95 -3.43
C PRO A 89 -5.84 -11.95 -4.95
N PRO A 90 -5.22 -12.85 -5.74
CA PRO A 90 -5.37 -12.85 -7.20
C PRO A 90 -6.79 -13.07 -7.73
N ASP A 91 -7.70 -13.60 -6.91
CA ASP A 91 -9.12 -13.75 -7.27
C ASP A 91 -9.94 -12.46 -7.10
N ALA A 92 -9.35 -11.40 -6.53
CA ALA A 92 -9.93 -10.08 -6.46
C ALA A 92 -9.83 -9.37 -7.83
N VAL A 93 -10.98 -9.02 -8.39
CA VAL A 93 -11.09 -8.40 -9.73
C VAL A 93 -11.50 -6.93 -9.65
N THR A 94 -12.12 -6.52 -8.55
CA THR A 94 -12.60 -5.15 -8.36
C THR A 94 -12.29 -4.67 -6.94
N GLY A 95 -11.88 -3.42 -6.81
CA GLY A 95 -11.80 -2.72 -5.54
C GLY A 95 -12.79 -1.56 -5.52
N GLU A 96 -13.53 -1.41 -4.44
CA GLU A 96 -14.37 -0.25 -4.18
C GLU A 96 -13.77 0.54 -3.02
N VAL A 97 -13.40 1.79 -3.28
CA VAL A 97 -12.93 2.70 -2.24
C VAL A 97 -14.16 3.29 -1.53
N LEU A 98 -14.22 3.13 -0.22
CA LEU A 98 -15.37 3.53 0.59
C LEU A 98 -15.03 4.73 1.48
N ASP A 99 -16.01 5.61 1.69
CA ASP A 99 -15.96 6.66 2.70
C ASP A 99 -16.35 6.13 4.10
N GLY A 100 -16.32 7.00 5.11
CA GLY A 100 -16.70 6.64 6.49
C GLY A 100 -18.17 6.30 6.69
N ARG A 101 -19.01 6.41 5.67
CA ARG A 101 -20.42 6.02 5.66
C ARG A 101 -20.67 4.77 4.78
N GLY A 102 -19.61 4.14 4.27
CA GLY A 102 -19.71 2.98 3.37
C GLY A 102 -20.15 3.33 1.95
N ARG A 103 -20.10 4.61 1.54
CA ARG A 103 -20.42 5.02 0.17
C ARG A 103 -19.20 4.79 -0.73
N VAL A 104 -19.43 4.23 -1.91
CA VAL A 104 -18.41 4.08 -2.93
C VAL A 104 -18.00 5.45 -3.45
N LEU A 105 -16.73 5.79 -3.26
CA LEU A 105 -16.07 6.97 -3.80
C LEU A 105 -15.51 6.68 -5.19
N GLU A 106 -14.93 5.50 -5.39
CA GLU A 106 -14.32 5.08 -6.64
C GLU A 106 -14.33 3.55 -6.76
N THR A 107 -14.41 3.06 -8.00
CA THR A 107 -14.32 1.64 -8.34
C THR A 107 -13.13 1.43 -9.26
N LEU A 108 -12.24 0.51 -8.90
CA LEU A 108 -11.03 0.21 -9.64
C LEU A 108 -11.01 -1.26 -10.10
N ALA A 109 -10.50 -1.47 -11.32
CA ALA A 109 -10.14 -2.81 -11.79
C ALA A 109 -8.85 -3.24 -11.10
N LEU A 110 -8.85 -4.44 -10.51
CA LEU A 110 -7.66 -5.04 -9.92
C LEU A 110 -7.02 -5.96 -10.95
N VAL A 111 -5.82 -5.60 -11.40
CA VAL A 111 -5.03 -6.45 -12.31
C VAL A 111 -4.15 -7.33 -11.41
N ASP A 112 -4.35 -8.64 -11.50
CA ASP A 112 -3.71 -9.62 -10.61
C ASP A 112 -3.90 -9.26 -9.12
N GLY A 113 -5.11 -8.83 -8.76
CA GLY A 113 -5.47 -8.45 -7.39
C GLY A 113 -4.97 -7.08 -6.94
N SER A 114 -4.32 -6.29 -7.80
CA SER A 114 -3.63 -5.07 -7.35
C SER A 114 -3.89 -3.85 -8.24
N ALA A 115 -3.75 -2.67 -7.64
CA ALA A 115 -3.89 -1.39 -8.33
C ALA A 115 -3.28 -0.23 -7.52
N VAL A 116 -3.05 0.89 -8.21
CA VAL A 116 -2.74 2.18 -7.60
C VAL A 116 -3.57 3.27 -8.27
N LEU A 117 -4.04 4.22 -7.47
CA LEU A 117 -4.83 5.37 -7.92
C LEU A 117 -4.54 6.60 -7.05
N THR A 118 -4.88 7.78 -7.55
CA THR A 118 -4.87 9.00 -6.73
C THR A 118 -5.81 8.82 -5.55
N LEU A 119 -5.38 9.20 -4.34
CA LEU A 119 -6.19 9.01 -3.13
C LEU A 119 -7.51 9.79 -3.21
N PRO A 120 -8.69 9.12 -3.22
CA PRO A 120 -9.95 9.84 -3.21
C PRO A 120 -10.17 10.55 -1.88
N GLY A 121 -10.65 11.80 -1.94
CA GLY A 121 -10.96 12.58 -0.75
C GLY A 121 -11.97 11.85 0.15
N GLY A 122 -11.59 11.60 1.40
CA GLY A 122 -12.45 10.94 2.38
C GLY A 122 -12.41 9.41 2.38
N ALA A 123 -11.51 8.78 1.62
CA ALA A 123 -11.31 7.33 1.65
C ALA A 123 -11.01 6.82 3.07
N ARG A 124 -11.63 5.69 3.43
CA ARG A 124 -11.53 5.05 4.75
C ARG A 124 -11.28 3.55 4.68
N SER A 125 -11.86 2.85 3.73
CA SER A 125 -11.62 1.43 3.51
C SER A 125 -11.67 1.10 2.03
N VAL A 126 -11.17 -0.08 1.68
CA VAL A 126 -11.30 -0.68 0.35
C VAL A 126 -12.01 -2.01 0.51
N ARG A 127 -13.13 -2.17 -0.19
CA ARG A 127 -13.83 -3.45 -0.32
C ARG A 127 -13.37 -4.12 -1.60
N THR A 128 -12.79 -5.31 -1.50
CA THR A 128 -12.38 -6.12 -2.65
C THR A 128 -13.45 -7.13 -3.00
N LEU A 129 -13.72 -7.26 -4.28
CA LEU A 129 -14.73 -8.14 -4.86
C LEU A 129 -14.08 -9.12 -5.82
N GLY A 130 -14.53 -10.37 -5.78
CA GLY A 130 -14.15 -11.40 -6.74
C GLY A 130 -15.06 -11.39 -7.97
N ALA A 131 -14.83 -12.34 -8.86
CA ALA A 131 -15.69 -12.54 -10.04
C ALA A 131 -17.16 -12.71 -9.62
N GLY A 132 -18.07 -12.02 -10.33
CA GLY A 132 -19.50 -12.01 -10.01
C GLY A 132 -19.91 -11.07 -8.87
N GLY A 133 -19.01 -10.20 -8.40
CA GLY A 133 -19.34 -9.17 -7.41
C GLY A 133 -19.42 -9.67 -5.96
N ARG A 134 -18.96 -10.89 -5.69
CA ARG A 134 -18.88 -11.43 -4.34
C ARG A 134 -17.83 -10.67 -3.53
N GLU A 135 -18.22 -10.18 -2.36
CA GLU A 135 -17.27 -9.58 -1.43
C GLU A 135 -16.25 -10.61 -0.94
N LEU A 136 -14.96 -10.23 -1.01
CA LEU A 136 -13.86 -11.01 -0.46
C LEU A 136 -13.46 -10.45 0.90
N ARG A 137 -13.23 -9.13 0.97
CA ARG A 137 -12.75 -8.47 2.18
C ARG A 137 -12.96 -6.96 2.13
N GLU A 138 -13.29 -6.36 3.27
CA GLU A 138 -13.10 -4.93 3.50
C GLU A 138 -11.82 -4.68 4.33
N THR A 139 -10.95 -3.79 3.86
CA THR A 139 -9.66 -3.46 4.48
C THR A 139 -9.58 -1.97 4.76
N PRO A 140 -9.31 -1.54 6.02
CA PRO A 140 -9.10 -0.13 6.33
C PRO A 140 -7.91 0.46 5.56
N VAL A 141 -8.06 1.69 5.09
CA VAL A 141 -6.98 2.45 4.46
C VAL A 141 -6.02 2.91 5.55
N ALA A 142 -4.81 2.36 5.55
CA ALA A 142 -3.75 2.77 6.46
C ALA A 142 -3.16 4.11 5.99
N PRO A 143 -3.08 5.14 6.87
CA PRO A 143 -2.46 6.41 6.52
C PRO A 143 -0.95 6.23 6.29
N SER A 144 -0.33 7.17 5.56
CA SER A 144 1.13 7.28 5.54
C SER A 144 1.64 7.62 6.94
N PRO A 145 2.77 7.04 7.36
CA PRO A 145 3.37 7.37 8.65
C PRO A 145 3.80 8.85 8.65
N THR A 146 3.46 9.56 9.73
CA THR A 146 3.81 10.98 9.90
C THR A 146 5.25 11.18 10.38
N GLU A 147 5.90 10.13 10.86
CA GLU A 147 7.30 10.08 11.26
C GLU A 147 7.94 8.81 10.67
N PRO A 148 9.25 8.80 10.36
CA PRO A 148 9.94 7.56 10.01
C PRO A 148 9.73 6.54 11.14
N PHE A 149 9.27 5.34 10.81
CA PHE A 149 9.22 4.27 11.80
C PHE A 149 10.67 3.93 12.20
N GLY A 150 11.06 4.30 13.42
CA GLY A 150 12.33 3.93 14.05
C GLY A 150 13.55 4.74 13.61
N ASP A 151 13.85 5.83 14.32
CA ASP A 151 15.18 5.89 14.93
C ASP A 151 15.25 4.68 15.88
N PHE A 152 15.83 3.58 15.41
CA PHE A 152 16.01 2.37 16.24
C PHE A 152 17.13 2.57 17.29
N GLY A 153 17.52 3.82 17.56
CA GLY A 153 18.81 4.16 18.13
C GLY A 153 19.92 3.72 17.17
N SER A 154 21.09 4.35 17.29
CA SER A 154 22.31 3.66 16.92
C SER A 154 22.33 2.34 17.69
N GLY A 155 22.05 1.22 17.01
CA GLY A 155 22.14 -0.12 17.61
C GLY A 155 23.42 -0.27 18.43
N PRO A 156 23.47 -1.16 19.43
CA PRO A 156 24.50 -1.12 20.48
C PRO A 156 25.88 -0.87 19.89
N ALA A 157 26.50 0.22 20.31
CA ALA A 157 27.84 0.59 19.88
C ALA A 157 28.76 -0.61 20.13
N ARG A 158 29.52 -0.97 19.09
CA ARG A 158 30.57 -2.00 19.22
C ARG A 158 31.61 -1.59 20.26
#